data_AF-W9C3R8-F1
#
_entry.id   AF-W9C3R8-F1
#
_cell.length_a   1.000
_cell.length_b   1.000
_cell.length_c   1.000
_cell.angle_alpha   90.00
_cell.angle_beta   90.00
_cell.angle_gamma   90.00
#
_symmetry.space_group_name_H-M   'P 1'
#
loop_
_entity.id
_entity.type
_entity.pdbx_description
1 polymer ?
#
loop_
_entity_poly.entity_id
_entity_poly.type
_entity_poly.pdbx_seq_one_letter_code
_entity_poly.pdbx_strand_id
1 'polypeptide(L)'
;MSEQTVNIPQLIIIILVGAFAIRYLFFSGTNTATSGANRNSANNIRAREADVERIQQMFPQVSRRSIMWDLQRNGGNVVATTERILSGRGLEVIYPLSMASYVPPLTHTTKPPQSFQPPLPVTPTASSASVQSSKPIQPDLITRYNLRAKLAEEQVEKREAEALAASETESKNNQGGKVQAWSSNKNERQALLQKRREEMILAARRKMEARVAEEVNKGGGA
;
A
#
# COMPACT_ATOMS: atom_id res chain seq x y z
N MET A 1 -29.83 7.37 64.63
CA MET A 1 -29.82 6.05 63.98
C MET A 1 -30.60 6.17 62.68
N SER A 2 -29.95 6.60 61.59
CA SER A 2 -30.58 6.66 60.27
C SER A 2 -30.30 5.34 59.55
N GLU A 3 -31.26 4.42 59.62
CA GLU A 3 -31.32 3.20 58.80
C GLU A 3 -31.36 3.64 57.32
N GLN A 4 -30.19 3.73 56.71
CA GLN A 4 -30.05 4.13 55.32
C GLN A 4 -30.36 2.90 54.46
N THR A 5 -31.65 2.74 54.15
CA THR A 5 -32.17 1.67 53.28
C THR A 5 -31.62 1.90 51.87
N VAL A 6 -30.46 1.30 51.59
CA VAL A 6 -29.86 1.35 50.26
C VAL A 6 -30.77 0.58 49.31
N ASN A 7 -31.54 1.33 48.53
CA ASN A 7 -32.48 0.78 47.58
C ASN A 7 -31.72 0.02 46.49
N ILE A 8 -32.07 -1.26 46.27
CA ILE A 8 -31.56 -2.10 45.19
C ILE A 8 -31.50 -1.35 43.82
N PRO A 9 -32.52 -0.58 43.39
CA PRO A 9 -32.40 0.20 42.15
C PRO A 9 -31.29 1.26 42.16
N GLN A 10 -30.98 1.86 43.32
CA GLN A 10 -29.91 2.85 43.45
C GLN A 10 -28.52 2.19 43.34
N LEU A 11 -28.36 0.96 43.84
CA LEU A 11 -27.14 0.17 43.65
C LEU A 11 -26.89 -0.14 42.17
N ILE A 12 -27.93 -0.49 41.41
CA ILE A 12 -27.79 -0.77 39.97
C ILE A 12 -27.32 0.47 39.21
N ILE A 13 -27.86 1.65 39.54
CA ILE A 13 -27.46 2.91 38.91
C ILE A 13 -26.00 3.23 39.23
N ILE A 14 -25.57 3.08 40.49
CA ILE A 14 -24.18 3.32 40.90
C ILE A 14 -23.23 2.37 40.19
N ILE A 15 -23.60 1.08 40.05
CA ILE A 15 -22.80 0.09 39.31
C ILE A 15 -22.69 0.46 37.83
N LEU A 16 -23.78 0.89 37.19
CA LEU A 16 -23.77 1.31 35.79
C LEU A 16 -22.89 2.55 35.57
N VAL A 17 -23.03 3.58 36.42
CA VAL A 17 -22.23 4.80 36.34
C VAL A 17 -20.76 4.51 36.63
N GLY A 18 -20.47 3.67 37.64
CA GLY A 18 -19.12 3.25 37.98
C GLY A 18 -18.46 2.43 36.87
N ALA A 19 -19.17 1.46 36.30
CA ALA A 19 -18.68 0.67 35.17
C ALA A 19 -18.46 1.53 33.93
N PHE A 20 -19.34 2.50 33.66
CA PHE A 20 -19.19 3.45 32.56
C PHE A 20 -18.00 4.38 32.79
N ALA A 21 -17.80 4.89 34.01
CA ALA A 21 -16.66 5.72 34.38
C ALA A 21 -15.34 4.96 34.25
N ILE A 22 -15.26 3.71 34.73
CA ILE A 22 -14.08 2.86 34.58
C ILE A 22 -13.83 2.55 33.10
N ARG A 23 -14.87 2.20 32.34
CA ARG A 23 -14.75 1.99 30.89
C ARG A 23 -14.30 3.25 30.16
N TYR A 24 -14.78 4.42 30.58
CA TYR A 24 -14.43 5.68 29.95
C TYR A 24 -13.07 6.23 30.39
N LEU A 25 -12.60 5.95 31.61
CA LEU A 25 -11.30 6.45 32.10
C LEU A 25 -10.15 5.49 31.81
N PHE A 26 -10.38 4.18 31.92
CA PHE A 26 -9.34 3.15 31.71
C PHE A 26 -9.39 2.51 30.32
N PHE A 27 -10.53 2.52 29.63
CA PHE A 27 -10.67 1.92 28.30
C PHE A 27 -10.99 2.93 27.17
N SER A 28 -11.11 4.25 27.42
CA SER A 28 -11.23 5.27 26.34
C SER A 28 -9.94 5.57 25.59
N GLY A 29 -8.84 4.86 25.86
CA GLY A 29 -7.63 4.95 25.03
C GLY A 29 -7.83 4.55 23.57
N THR A 30 -9.01 4.03 23.18
CA THR A 30 -9.29 3.61 21.79
C THR A 30 -10.63 4.06 21.21
N ASN A 31 -11.42 4.90 21.90
CA ASN A 31 -12.72 5.36 21.41
C ASN A 31 -12.87 6.90 21.40
N THR A 32 -11.83 7.61 20.97
CA THR A 32 -11.93 9.00 20.49
C THR A 32 -11.50 9.07 19.03
N ALA A 33 -12.35 8.57 18.13
CA ALA A 33 -12.08 8.66 16.69
C ALA A 33 -13.35 8.89 15.85
N THR A 34 -14.34 9.63 16.36
CA THR A 34 -15.43 10.15 15.52
C THR A 34 -15.27 11.65 15.20
N SER A 35 -14.24 12.30 15.75
CA SER A 35 -13.89 13.71 15.43
C SER A 35 -12.49 13.87 14.80
N GLY A 36 -11.75 12.78 14.60
CA GLY A 36 -10.39 12.76 14.06
C GLY A 36 -10.29 12.56 12.53
N ALA A 37 -11.37 12.12 11.88
CA ALA A 37 -11.38 11.90 10.43
C ALA A 37 -11.13 13.21 9.65
N ASN A 38 -11.54 14.36 10.19
CA ASN A 38 -11.41 15.65 9.52
C ASN A 38 -9.99 16.24 9.60
N ARG A 39 -9.27 16.03 10.71
CA ARG A 39 -7.87 16.50 10.84
C ARG A 39 -6.94 15.72 9.93
N ASN A 40 -7.19 14.42 9.79
CA ASN A 40 -6.44 13.59 8.86
C ASN A 40 -6.80 13.95 7.40
N SER A 41 -8.07 14.24 7.12
CA SER A 41 -8.51 14.70 5.78
C SER A 41 -7.80 15.99 5.36
N ALA A 42 -7.74 17.01 6.21
CA ALA A 42 -7.07 18.28 5.91
C ALA A 42 -5.56 18.11 5.65
N ASN A 43 -4.87 17.28 6.43
CA ASN A 43 -3.45 16.98 6.21
C ASN A 43 -3.23 16.18 4.91
N ASN A 44 -4.12 15.24 4.60
CA ASN A 44 -4.06 14.48 3.34
C ASN A 44 -4.32 15.38 2.12
N ILE A 45 -5.18 16.39 2.22
CA ILE A 45 -5.42 17.36 1.14
C ILE A 45 -4.17 18.19 0.90
N ARG A 46 -3.53 18.73 1.95
CA ARG A 46 -2.29 19.50 1.82
C ARG A 46 -1.12 18.67 1.27
N ALA A 47 -0.97 17.44 1.74
CA ALA A 47 0.06 16.53 1.22
C ALA A 47 -0.16 16.24 -0.26
N ARG A 48 -1.41 16.05 -0.69
CA ARG A 48 -1.77 15.88 -2.10
C ARG A 48 -1.50 17.12 -2.95
N GLU A 49 -1.72 18.32 -2.43
CA GLU A 49 -1.40 19.56 -3.16
C GLU A 49 0.10 19.66 -3.47
N ALA A 50 0.96 19.30 -2.50
CA ALA A 50 2.41 19.26 -2.70
C ALA A 50 2.83 18.19 -3.73
N ASP A 51 2.20 17.01 -3.68
CA ASP A 51 2.45 15.95 -4.65
C ASP A 51 2.00 16.33 -6.07
N VAL A 52 0.87 17.03 -6.19
CA VAL A 52 0.37 17.56 -7.47
C VAL A 52 1.36 18.56 -8.06
N GLU A 53 1.90 19.47 -7.25
CA GLU A 53 2.91 20.45 -7.72
C GLU A 53 4.19 19.78 -8.20
N ARG A 54 4.66 18.74 -7.50
CA ARG A 54 5.81 17.94 -7.94
C ARG A 54 5.56 17.30 -9.31
N ILE A 55 4.40 16.70 -9.52
CA ILE A 55 4.05 16.07 -10.80
C ILE A 55 3.90 17.13 -11.89
N GLN A 56 3.34 18.29 -11.57
CA GLN A 56 3.20 19.41 -12.51
C GLN A 56 4.56 19.95 -13.00
N GLN A 57 5.58 19.95 -12.13
CA GLN A 57 6.95 20.34 -12.50
C GLN A 57 7.60 19.34 -13.46
N MET A 58 7.33 18.04 -13.30
CA MET A 58 7.84 16.99 -14.20
C MET A 58 7.06 16.92 -15.53
N PHE A 59 5.76 17.20 -15.49
CA PHE A 59 4.84 17.08 -16.62
C PHE A 59 3.99 18.35 -16.79
N PRO A 60 4.58 19.46 -17.27
CA PRO A 60 3.85 20.73 -17.45
C PRO A 60 2.69 20.63 -18.44
N GLN A 61 2.72 19.67 -19.36
CA GLN A 61 1.65 19.40 -20.33
C GLN A 61 0.40 18.74 -19.73
N VAL A 62 0.49 18.24 -18.50
CA VAL A 62 -0.63 17.59 -17.81
C VAL A 62 -1.35 18.61 -16.95
N SER A 63 -2.70 18.57 -16.96
CA SER A 63 -3.49 19.48 -16.14
C SER A 63 -3.41 19.14 -14.64
N ARG A 64 -3.32 20.17 -13.80
CA ARG A 64 -3.34 20.04 -12.33
C ARG A 64 -4.55 19.23 -11.83
N ARG A 65 -5.71 19.42 -12.47
CA ARG A 65 -6.98 18.76 -12.11
C ARG A 65 -6.96 17.26 -12.40
N SER A 66 -6.40 16.84 -13.54
CA SER A 66 -6.27 15.42 -13.87
C SER A 66 -5.29 14.70 -12.95
N ILE A 67 -4.21 15.37 -12.54
CA ILE A 67 -3.26 14.84 -11.55
C ILE A 67 -3.94 14.65 -10.21
N MET A 68 -4.66 15.66 -9.73
CA MET A 68 -5.39 15.60 -8.46
C MET A 68 -6.43 14.47 -8.46
N TRP A 69 -7.17 14.31 -9.56
CA TRP A 69 -8.15 13.24 -9.68
C TRP A 69 -7.52 11.85 -9.71
N ASP A 70 -6.39 11.69 -10.41
CA ASP A 70 -5.67 10.42 -10.44
C ASP A 70 -5.03 10.08 -9.09
N LEU A 71 -4.45 11.06 -8.39
CA LEU A 71 -3.97 10.91 -7.01
C LEU A 71 -5.12 10.55 -6.07
N GLN A 72 -6.32 11.07 -6.34
CA GLN A 72 -7.49 10.76 -5.53
C GLN A 72 -7.84 9.27 -5.59
N ARG A 73 -7.85 8.67 -6.79
CA ARG A 73 -8.15 7.25 -6.98
C ARG A 73 -6.98 6.31 -6.67
N ASN A 74 -5.74 6.75 -6.89
CA ASN A 74 -4.54 5.93 -6.63
C ASN A 74 -4.04 6.07 -5.18
N GLY A 75 -4.81 6.70 -4.28
CA GLY A 75 -4.46 6.79 -2.85
C GLY A 75 -3.28 7.72 -2.54
N GLY A 76 -3.00 8.72 -3.39
CA GLY A 76 -1.86 9.63 -3.21
C GLY A 76 -0.52 9.09 -3.72
N ASN A 77 -0.52 7.99 -4.49
CA ASN A 77 0.72 7.44 -5.02
C ASN A 77 1.22 8.23 -6.24
N VAL A 78 2.23 9.08 -6.01
CA VAL A 78 2.92 9.86 -7.05
C VAL A 78 3.53 8.98 -8.14
N VAL A 79 4.17 7.88 -7.76
CA VAL A 79 4.86 6.97 -8.70
C VAL A 79 3.86 6.30 -9.65
N ALA A 80 2.71 5.86 -9.13
CA ALA A 80 1.67 5.27 -9.97
C ALA A 80 1.13 6.27 -11.01
N THR A 81 1.03 7.54 -10.62
CA THR A 81 0.60 8.62 -11.51
C THR A 81 1.67 8.96 -12.54
N THR A 82 2.95 9.01 -12.15
CA THR A 82 4.06 9.26 -13.10
C THR A 82 4.19 8.14 -14.13
N GLU A 83 4.12 6.88 -13.70
CA GLU A 83 4.15 5.71 -14.60
C GLU A 83 2.97 5.72 -15.59
N ARG A 84 1.79 6.14 -15.14
CA ARG A 84 0.60 6.26 -16.00
C ARG A 84 0.75 7.36 -17.06
N ILE A 85 1.39 8.47 -16.69
CA ILE A 85 1.71 9.54 -17.65
C ILE A 85 2.75 9.06 -18.67
N LEU A 86 3.81 8.38 -18.21
CA LEU A 86 4.89 7.90 -19.06
C LEU A 86 4.46 6.77 -20.01
N SER A 87 3.54 5.90 -19.56
CA SER A 87 2.98 4.83 -20.39
C SER A 87 2.01 5.32 -21.48
N GLY A 88 1.81 6.63 -21.61
CA GLY A 88 0.94 7.22 -22.64
C GLY A 88 -0.56 7.00 -22.41
N ARG A 89 -0.93 6.28 -21.33
CA ARG A 89 -2.31 6.13 -20.88
C ARG A 89 -2.71 7.36 -20.08
N GLY A 90 -2.79 8.49 -20.78
CA GLY A 90 -3.03 9.82 -20.22
C GLY A 90 -4.06 9.82 -19.10
N LEU A 91 -3.84 10.67 -18.11
CA LEU A 91 -4.74 10.83 -16.96
C LEU A 91 -6.12 11.22 -17.52
N GLU A 92 -7.13 10.36 -17.30
CA GLU A 92 -8.48 10.52 -17.86
C GLU A 92 -8.91 11.98 -17.77
N VAL A 93 -8.98 12.61 -18.94
CA VAL A 93 -9.49 13.97 -19.07
C VAL A 93 -10.97 13.88 -18.74
N ILE A 94 -11.34 14.33 -17.54
CA ILE A 94 -12.72 14.60 -17.20
C ILE A 94 -13.13 15.79 -18.05
N TYR A 95 -13.62 15.51 -19.24
CA TYR A 95 -14.46 16.46 -19.96
C TYR A 95 -15.73 16.64 -19.11
N PRO A 96 -16.09 17.86 -18.68
CA PRO A 96 -17.38 18.08 -18.06
C PRO A 96 -18.47 17.82 -19.11
N LEU A 97 -19.10 16.66 -19.02
CA LEU A 97 -20.37 16.38 -19.69
C LEU A 97 -21.49 17.16 -18.97
N SER A 98 -21.64 18.45 -19.28
CA SER A 98 -22.93 19.16 -19.14
C SER A 98 -22.93 20.48 -19.92
N MET A 99 -23.26 20.43 -21.21
CA MET A 99 -24.19 21.39 -21.83
C MET A 99 -24.64 20.86 -23.20
N ALA A 100 -25.19 19.65 -23.23
CA ALA A 100 -26.09 19.28 -24.31
C ALA A 100 -27.45 19.91 -23.98
N SER A 101 -27.83 20.93 -24.74
CA SER A 101 -29.18 21.33 -25.14
C SER A 101 -29.36 22.87 -25.15
N TYR A 102 -29.89 23.33 -26.28
CA TYR A 102 -30.41 24.67 -26.60
C TYR A 102 -29.44 25.74 -27.11
N VAL A 103 -29.15 25.70 -28.42
CA VAL A 103 -28.83 26.88 -29.23
C VAL A 103 -29.89 26.96 -30.35
N PRO A 104 -30.60 28.09 -30.55
CA PRO A 104 -31.60 28.23 -31.61
C PRO A 104 -30.94 28.28 -33.00
N PRO A 105 -31.64 27.84 -34.07
CA PRO A 105 -31.07 27.85 -35.41
C PRO A 105 -31.22 29.25 -36.04
N LEU A 106 -30.21 29.70 -36.78
CA LEU A 106 -30.31 30.01 -38.22
C LEU A 106 -29.09 30.78 -38.75
N THR A 107 -28.48 30.17 -39.76
CA THR A 107 -27.92 30.75 -40.99
C THR A 107 -26.40 30.98 -41.14
N HIS A 108 -25.91 30.38 -42.25
CA HIS A 108 -24.74 30.68 -43.08
C HIS A 108 -23.45 29.84 -42.91
N THR A 109 -23.45 28.74 -43.67
CA THR A 109 -22.38 28.22 -44.55
C THR A 109 -21.07 29.03 -44.62
N THR A 110 -19.93 28.40 -44.34
CA THR A 110 -18.86 28.07 -45.32
C THR A 110 -17.66 27.40 -44.63
N LYS A 111 -17.05 26.46 -45.36
CA LYS A 111 -16.03 25.46 -45.02
C LYS A 111 -14.66 26.03 -44.60
N PRO A 112 -13.93 25.48 -43.60
CA PRO A 112 -12.52 25.80 -43.38
C PRO A 112 -11.59 25.01 -44.33
N PRO A 113 -10.50 25.61 -44.84
CA PRO A 113 -9.55 24.95 -45.75
C PRO A 113 -8.63 23.95 -45.03
N GLN A 114 -8.40 22.85 -45.72
CA GLN A 114 -7.34 21.86 -45.50
C GLN A 114 -5.98 22.46 -45.91
N SER A 115 -4.98 22.48 -45.02
CA SER A 115 -3.56 22.22 -45.35
C SER A 115 -2.66 22.53 -44.15
N PHE A 116 -2.16 21.50 -43.45
CA PHE A 116 -0.72 21.22 -43.30
C PHE A 116 -0.55 19.98 -42.42
N GLN A 117 -0.31 18.83 -43.06
CA GLN A 117 0.15 17.60 -42.43
C GLN A 117 1.64 17.44 -42.76
N PRO A 118 2.56 17.37 -41.79
CA PRO A 118 3.90 16.86 -42.05
C PRO A 118 3.82 15.34 -42.32
N PRO A 119 4.62 14.79 -43.26
CA PRO A 119 4.51 13.40 -43.68
C PRO A 119 5.01 12.44 -42.59
N LEU A 120 4.14 11.51 -42.21
CA LEU A 120 4.48 10.29 -41.46
C LEU A 120 5.02 9.23 -42.45
N PRO A 121 6.14 8.54 -42.16
CA PRO A 121 6.52 7.34 -42.89
C PRO A 121 5.60 6.16 -42.53
N VAL A 122 5.19 5.43 -43.56
CA VAL A 122 4.27 4.28 -43.55
C VAL A 122 4.90 2.98 -43.04
N THR A 123 4.01 2.08 -42.63
CA THR A 123 4.14 0.87 -41.80
C THR A 123 4.88 -0.32 -42.43
N PRO A 124 5.12 -1.40 -41.65
CA PRO A 124 4.26 -2.57 -41.89
C PRO A 124 3.64 -3.19 -40.63
N THR A 125 2.39 -3.64 -40.82
CA THR A 125 1.66 -4.59 -39.98
C THR A 125 2.44 -5.89 -39.80
N ALA A 126 2.62 -6.35 -38.56
CA ALA A 126 3.02 -7.72 -38.27
C ALA A 126 2.18 -8.29 -37.11
N SER A 127 1.39 -9.29 -37.49
CA SER A 127 0.82 -10.41 -36.75
C SER A 127 1.06 -10.53 -35.25
N SER A 128 -0.03 -10.78 -34.53
CA SER A 128 -0.05 -11.40 -33.21
C SER A 128 0.79 -12.69 -33.20
N ALA A 129 1.94 -12.66 -32.53
CA ALA A 129 2.75 -13.82 -32.23
C ALA A 129 3.06 -13.85 -30.73
N SER A 130 2.71 -14.96 -30.09
CA SER A 130 3.11 -15.34 -28.73
C SER A 130 4.63 -15.28 -28.59
N VAL A 131 5.14 -14.41 -27.72
CA VAL A 131 6.59 -14.25 -27.52
C VAL A 131 7.08 -15.25 -26.48
N GLN A 132 7.70 -16.31 -26.98
CA GLN A 132 8.73 -17.05 -26.25
C GLN A 132 9.91 -16.12 -25.95
N SER A 133 10.48 -16.28 -24.76
CA SER A 133 11.58 -15.50 -24.19
C SER A 133 12.84 -15.50 -25.07
N SER A 134 12.96 -14.49 -25.95
CA SER A 134 14.24 -14.16 -26.57
C SER A 134 15.09 -13.37 -25.57
N LYS A 135 16.31 -13.87 -25.34
CA LYS A 135 17.28 -13.29 -24.40
C LYS A 135 17.53 -11.80 -24.75
N PRO A 136 17.50 -10.89 -23.76
CA PRO A 136 17.71 -9.47 -24.04
C PRO A 136 19.15 -9.21 -24.53
N ILE A 137 19.28 -8.35 -25.55
CA ILE A 137 20.55 -7.84 -26.10
C ILE A 137 21.32 -6.97 -25.08
N GLN A 138 20.67 -6.57 -23.99
CA GLN A 138 21.26 -5.78 -22.91
C GLN A 138 21.90 -6.71 -21.87
N PRO A 139 23.10 -6.38 -21.35
CA PRO A 139 23.72 -7.19 -20.31
C PRO A 139 22.81 -7.23 -19.07
N ASP A 140 22.59 -8.44 -18.55
CA ASP A 140 21.73 -8.69 -17.40
C ASP A 140 22.05 -7.73 -16.25
N LEU A 141 21.01 -7.19 -15.61
CA LEU A 141 21.14 -6.25 -14.50
C LEU A 141 22.03 -6.81 -13.38
N ILE A 142 21.99 -8.13 -13.18
CA ILE A 142 22.84 -8.84 -12.22
C ILE A 142 24.33 -8.67 -12.54
N THR A 143 24.69 -8.74 -13.82
CA THR A 143 26.07 -8.55 -14.30
C THR A 143 26.43 -7.07 -14.32
N ARG A 144 25.49 -6.21 -14.74
CA ARG A 144 25.69 -4.76 -14.86
C ARG A 144 25.96 -4.08 -13.51
N TYR A 145 25.34 -4.58 -12.45
CA TYR A 145 25.48 -4.06 -11.09
C TYR A 145 26.28 -4.97 -10.16
N ASN A 146 26.98 -5.98 -10.69
CA ASN A 146 27.77 -6.95 -9.91
C ASN A 146 27.01 -7.58 -8.72
N LEU A 147 25.72 -7.86 -8.89
CA LEU A 147 24.83 -8.34 -7.82
C LEU A 147 24.96 -9.86 -7.56
N ARG A 148 25.90 -10.54 -8.21
CA ARG A 148 26.09 -11.99 -8.07
C ARG A 148 26.42 -12.40 -6.63
N ALA A 149 27.23 -11.60 -5.93
CA ALA A 149 27.56 -11.85 -4.52
C ALA A 149 26.32 -11.71 -3.61
N LYS A 150 25.52 -10.67 -3.84
CA LYS A 150 24.26 -10.45 -3.10
C LYS A 150 23.23 -11.55 -3.34
N LEU A 151 23.15 -12.07 -4.56
CA LEU A 151 22.26 -13.21 -4.85
C LEU A 151 22.75 -14.50 -4.21
N ALA A 152 24.06 -14.70 -4.08
CA ALA A 152 24.61 -15.84 -3.35
C ALA A 152 24.30 -15.71 -1.84
N GLU A 153 24.49 -14.53 -1.26
CA GLU A 153 24.11 -14.23 0.13
C GLU A 153 22.60 -14.40 0.35
N GLU A 154 21.75 -13.85 -0.51
CA GLU A 154 20.29 -14.00 -0.43
C GLU A 154 19.86 -15.46 -0.61
N GLN A 155 20.53 -16.24 -1.45
CA GLN A 155 20.26 -17.69 -1.57
C GLN A 155 20.73 -18.47 -0.34
N VAL A 156 21.81 -18.07 0.31
CA VAL A 156 22.25 -18.67 1.58
C VAL A 156 21.26 -18.30 2.68
N GLU A 157 20.86 -17.03 2.80
CA GLU A 157 19.84 -16.58 3.75
C GLU A 157 18.49 -17.26 3.49
N LYS A 158 18.13 -17.48 2.22
CA LYS A 158 16.91 -18.21 1.86
C LYS A 158 17.01 -19.70 2.16
N ARG A 159 18.17 -20.34 1.96
CA ARG A 159 18.40 -21.74 2.33
C ARG A 159 18.49 -21.92 3.84
N GLU A 160 19.04 -20.97 4.57
CA GLU A 160 19.02 -20.93 6.02
C GLU A 160 17.60 -20.70 6.53
N ALA A 161 16.82 -19.82 5.90
CA ALA A 161 15.40 -19.65 6.20
C ALA A 161 14.54 -20.88 5.84
N GLU A 162 14.86 -21.60 4.75
CA GLU A 162 14.23 -22.86 4.36
C GLU A 162 14.67 -24.02 5.26
N ALA A 163 15.90 -24.04 5.76
CA ALA A 163 16.38 -25.02 6.74
C ALA A 163 15.79 -24.78 8.14
N LEU A 164 15.60 -23.51 8.53
CA LEU A 164 14.88 -23.11 9.74
C LEU A 164 13.37 -23.39 9.63
N ALA A 165 12.80 -23.28 8.43
CA ALA A 165 11.43 -23.72 8.16
C ALA A 165 11.31 -25.25 8.18
N ALA A 166 12.30 -25.98 7.66
CA ALA A 166 12.34 -27.44 7.67
C ALA A 166 12.41 -28.03 9.10
N SER A 167 13.05 -27.36 10.07
CA SER A 167 13.04 -27.80 11.48
C SER A 167 11.73 -27.52 12.22
N GLU A 168 10.80 -26.73 11.67
CA GLU A 168 9.43 -26.58 12.19
C GLU A 168 8.41 -27.49 11.46
N THR A 169 8.87 -28.33 10.51
CA THR A 169 8.01 -29.17 9.66
C THR A 169 7.88 -30.62 10.16
N GLU A 170 7.88 -30.88 11.47
CA GLU A 170 7.45 -32.19 12.02
C GLU A 170 6.09 -32.16 12.72
N SER A 171 5.37 -31.03 12.75
CA SER A 171 4.04 -30.97 13.39
C SER A 171 2.90 -30.36 12.57
N LYS A 172 3.10 -30.03 11.28
CA LYS A 172 2.00 -29.57 10.40
C LYS A 172 2.07 -30.13 8.99
N ASN A 173 2.26 -31.44 8.88
CA ASN A 173 1.91 -32.16 7.65
C ASN A 173 0.38 -32.33 7.55
N ASN A 174 -0.33 -31.26 7.18
CA ASN A 174 -1.61 -31.33 6.46
C ASN A 174 -2.14 -29.91 6.19
N GLN A 175 -1.66 -29.29 5.11
CA GLN A 175 -2.48 -28.59 4.10
C GLN A 175 -1.59 -27.69 3.26
N GLY A 176 -1.33 -28.17 2.03
CA GLY A 176 -1.18 -27.38 0.81
C GLY A 176 -0.35 -26.11 0.85
N GLY A 177 0.85 -26.19 0.27
CA GLY A 177 1.63 -25.03 -0.13
C GLY A 177 0.84 -24.07 -1.01
N LYS A 178 0.27 -23.03 -0.40
CA LYS A 178 -0.06 -21.78 -1.06
C LYS A 178 0.85 -20.72 -0.45
N VAL A 179 1.79 -20.25 -1.27
CA VAL A 179 2.57 -19.05 -0.99
C VAL A 179 1.56 -17.98 -0.58
N GLN A 180 1.65 -17.53 0.67
CA GLN A 180 0.61 -16.75 1.34
C GLN A 180 0.42 -15.41 0.63
N ALA A 181 -0.55 -15.38 -0.29
CA ALA A 181 -0.90 -14.22 -1.09
C ALA A 181 -1.28 -13.06 -0.18
N TRP A 182 -0.88 -11.85 -0.58
CA TRP A 182 -1.22 -10.63 0.13
C TRP A 182 -2.75 -10.52 0.27
N SER A 183 -3.30 -10.56 1.49
CA SER A 183 -4.77 -10.51 1.67
C SER A 183 -5.32 -9.14 1.23
N SER A 184 -6.43 -9.16 0.48
CA SER A 184 -7.07 -7.95 -0.07
C SER A 184 -7.80 -7.12 1.01
N ASN A 185 -8.06 -7.71 2.18
CA ASN A 185 -8.74 -7.06 3.29
C ASN A 185 -7.74 -6.35 4.21
N LYS A 186 -7.95 -5.06 4.48
CA LYS A 186 -7.04 -4.23 5.29
C LYS A 186 -6.83 -4.77 6.70
N ASN A 187 -7.88 -5.21 7.38
CA ASN A 187 -7.81 -5.71 8.76
C ASN A 187 -7.05 -7.03 8.83
N GLU A 188 -7.34 -7.96 7.91
CA GLU A 188 -6.66 -9.25 7.82
C GLU A 188 -5.18 -9.09 7.48
N ARG A 189 -4.86 -8.16 6.57
CA ARG A 189 -3.48 -7.77 6.24
C ARG A 189 -2.74 -7.26 7.47
N GLN A 190 -3.37 -6.40 8.27
CA GLN A 190 -2.75 -5.84 9.47
C GLN A 190 -2.52 -6.91 10.54
N ALA A 191 -3.49 -7.78 10.79
CA ALA A 191 -3.35 -8.89 11.73
C ALA A 191 -2.24 -9.86 11.31
N LEU A 192 -2.13 -10.17 10.01
CA LEU A 192 -1.09 -11.05 9.47
C LEU A 192 0.31 -10.43 9.61
N LEU A 193 0.45 -9.13 9.35
CA LEU A 193 1.71 -8.43 9.54
C LEU A 193 2.12 -8.32 11.02
N GLN A 194 1.15 -8.11 11.92
CA GLN A 194 1.37 -8.14 13.36
C GLN A 194 1.88 -9.51 13.79
N LYS A 195 1.20 -10.58 13.34
CA LYS A 195 1.60 -11.95 13.62
C LYS A 195 3.02 -12.26 13.14
N ARG A 196 3.38 -11.90 11.90
CA ARG A 196 4.75 -12.07 11.38
C ARG A 196 5.80 -11.28 12.17
N ARG A 197 5.44 -10.07 12.64
CA ARG A 197 6.33 -9.25 13.47
C ARG A 197 6.54 -9.90 14.84
N GLU A 198 5.48 -10.40 15.47
CA GLU A 198 5.54 -11.10 16.76
C GLU A 198 6.37 -12.39 16.66
N GLU A 199 6.16 -13.18 15.61
CA GLU A 199 6.94 -14.39 15.33
C GLU A 199 8.43 -14.07 15.14
N MET A 200 8.75 -13.01 14.40
CA MET A 200 10.13 -12.56 14.21
C MET A 200 10.78 -12.11 15.53
N ILE A 201 10.06 -11.38 16.37
CA ILE A 201 10.55 -10.93 17.68
C ILE A 201 10.86 -12.13 18.57
N LEU A 202 9.97 -13.13 18.60
CA LEU A 202 10.18 -14.36 19.38
C LEU A 202 11.37 -15.17 18.87
N ALA A 203 11.51 -15.32 17.55
CA ALA A 203 12.64 -16.02 16.97
C ALA A 203 13.97 -15.29 17.25
N ALA A 204 14.00 -13.97 17.12
CA ALA A 204 15.17 -13.15 17.43
C ALA A 204 15.57 -13.28 18.91
N ARG A 205 14.57 -13.28 19.82
CA ARG A 205 14.82 -13.45 21.26
C ARG A 205 15.39 -14.84 21.58
N ARG A 206 14.81 -15.90 21.03
CA ARG A 206 15.35 -17.27 21.18
C ARG A 206 16.77 -17.39 20.62
N LYS A 207 17.05 -16.75 19.49
CA LYS A 207 18.40 -16.71 18.89
C LYS A 207 19.41 -15.98 19.79
N MET A 208 19.01 -14.87 20.42
CA MET A 208 19.87 -14.14 21.36
C MET A 208 20.12 -14.95 22.64
N GLU A 209 19.09 -15.58 23.20
CA GLU A 209 19.22 -16.41 24.41
C GLU A 209 20.15 -17.61 24.16
N ALA A 210 20.07 -18.25 22.98
CA ALA A 210 20.99 -19.32 22.59
C ALA A 210 22.44 -18.83 22.44
N ARG A 211 22.66 -17.67 21.78
CA ARG A 211 24.00 -17.08 21.64
C ARG A 211 24.62 -16.71 22.98
N VAL A 212 23.84 -16.13 23.89
CA VAL A 212 24.32 -15.80 25.24
C VAL A 212 24.64 -17.06 26.04
N ALA A 213 23.84 -18.13 25.94
CA ALA A 213 24.13 -19.40 26.59
C ALA A 213 25.43 -20.05 26.08
N GLU A 214 25.69 -20.00 24.77
CA GLU A 214 26.94 -20.47 24.16
C GLU A 214 28.15 -19.66 24.64
N GLU A 215 28.03 -18.32 24.71
CA GLU A 215 29.09 -17.44 25.21
C GLU A 215 29.38 -17.66 26.69
N VAL A 216 28.35 -17.88 27.53
CA VAL A 216 28.52 -18.23 28.95
C VAL A 216 29.22 -19.58 29.11
N ASN A 217 28.86 -20.58 28.31
CA ASN A 217 29.52 -21.89 28.35
C ASN A 217 30.98 -21.82 27.88
N LYS A 218 31.31 -20.92 26.94
CA LYS A 218 32.67 -20.73 26.42
C LYS A 218 33.53 -19.83 27.33
N GLY A 219 32.92 -18.94 28.10
CA GLY A 219 33.59 -18.05 29.06
C GLY A 219 33.70 -18.59 30.48
N GLY A 220 32.95 -19.64 30.83
CA GLY A 220 33.00 -20.32 32.14
C GLY A 220 33.98 -21.50 32.22
N GLY A 221 34.74 -21.77 31.16
CA GLY A 221 35.80 -22.78 31.11
C GLY A 221 37.18 -22.13 31.07
N ALA A 222 37.55 -21.43 32.14
CA ALA A 222 38.91 -20.99 32.45
C ALA A 222 39.16 -21.18 33.95
#